data_AF-A0A954KAM9-F1
#
_entry.id   AF-A0A954KAM9-F1
#
_cell.length_a   1.000
_cell.length_b   1.000
_cell.length_c   1.000
_cell.angle_alpha   90.00
_cell.angle_beta   90.00
_cell.angle_gamma   90.00
#
_symmetry.space_group_name_H-M   'P 1'
#
loop_
_entity.id
_entity.type
_entity.pdbx_description
1 polymer ?
#
loop_
_entity_poly.entity_id
_entity_poly.type
_entity_poly.pdbx_seq_one_letter_code
_entity_poly.pdbx_strand_id
1 'polypeptide(L)'
;MTHWLGMLLLVSTTTGCGHLFDYVDSTAYSIKCKHRAKMAWMDTRDLYGCVSHPYNFGEGFRAGYMDVCMGNDTGCTPAVPPRRYWSSCYLNCEGQAKAMAWSDGFAHGALAASCDGCGGQCHVSMFGCSTGSGSGGGGGTGEFGTALKGYRPPQANNPYGNYNDPYGDGDYDPEPTLNDLPLAPPPESGFDDPNPIDEGEELVPEAPMETGLPLEVWRQPEMPSAPRAAEAYHAPVF
;
A
#
# COMPACT_ATOMS: atom_id res chain seq x y z
N MET A 1 -8.87 29.04 46.70
CA MET A 1 -7.79 28.24 46.06
C MET A 1 -8.30 27.21 45.04
N THR A 2 -9.61 26.97 44.90
CA THR A 2 -10.17 25.94 44.00
C THR A 2 -10.23 26.33 42.51
N HIS A 3 -10.19 27.62 42.16
CA HIS A 3 -10.33 28.09 40.77
C HIS A 3 -9.12 27.73 39.87
N TRP A 4 -7.91 27.61 40.43
CA TRP A 4 -6.70 27.24 39.68
C TRP A 4 -6.69 25.77 39.25
N LEU A 5 -7.20 24.87 40.10
CA LEU A 5 -7.34 23.46 39.76
C LEU A 5 -8.35 23.25 38.62
N GLY A 6 -9.46 24.01 38.62
CA GLY A 6 -10.43 23.99 37.53
C GLY A 6 -9.84 24.42 36.19
N MET A 7 -9.00 25.48 36.18
CA MET A 7 -8.32 25.94 34.96
C MET A 7 -7.29 24.93 34.45
N LEU A 8 -6.51 24.30 35.32
CA LEU A 8 -5.53 23.27 34.93
C LEU A 8 -6.18 22.03 34.32
N LEU A 9 -7.33 21.58 34.84
CA LEU A 9 -8.06 20.43 34.31
C LEU A 9 -8.64 20.69 32.91
N LEU A 10 -9.08 21.93 32.66
CA LEU A 10 -9.62 22.36 31.36
C LEU A 10 -8.52 22.47 30.28
N VAL A 11 -7.31 22.90 30.65
CA VAL A 11 -6.16 22.97 29.73
C VAL A 11 -5.62 21.57 29.39
N SER A 12 -5.57 20.65 30.36
CA SER A 12 -5.08 19.29 30.13
C SER A 12 -5.99 18.46 29.23
N THR A 13 -7.31 18.65 29.34
CA THR A 13 -8.30 17.92 28.52
C THR A 13 -8.31 18.39 27.07
N THR A 14 -8.15 19.70 26.83
CA THR A 14 -8.12 20.25 25.47
C THR A 14 -6.85 19.87 24.69
N THR A 15 -5.71 19.76 25.37
CA THR A 15 -4.43 19.41 24.70
C THR A 15 -4.35 17.92 24.34
N GLY A 16 -4.88 17.02 25.20
CA GLY A 16 -4.80 15.57 24.97
C GLY A 16 -5.73 15.06 23.87
N CYS A 17 -6.88 15.70 23.66
CA CYS A 17 -7.88 15.24 22.70
C CYS A 17 -7.43 15.43 21.24
N GLY A 18 -6.76 16.54 20.90
CA GLY A 18 -6.34 16.84 19.52
C GLY A 18 -5.45 15.74 18.94
N HIS A 19 -4.39 15.36 19.66
CA HIS A 19 -3.44 14.35 19.19
C HIS A 19 -4.07 12.96 19.00
N LEU A 20 -5.04 12.59 19.83
CA LEU A 20 -5.76 11.32 19.67
C LEU A 20 -6.63 11.34 18.41
N PHE A 21 -7.36 12.42 18.17
CA PHE A 21 -8.18 12.56 16.96
C PHE A 21 -7.32 12.60 15.70
N ASP A 22 -6.20 13.32 15.70
CA ASP A 22 -5.26 13.36 14.56
C ASP A 22 -4.73 11.96 14.22
N TYR A 23 -4.43 11.15 15.24
CA TYR A 23 -3.96 9.78 15.05
C TYR A 23 -5.07 8.87 14.49
N VAL A 24 -6.29 8.94 15.03
CA VAL A 24 -7.43 8.16 14.55
C VAL A 24 -7.79 8.54 13.11
N ASP A 25 -7.79 9.82 12.79
CA ASP A 25 -8.07 10.30 11.44
C ASP A 25 -6.98 9.85 10.45
N SER A 26 -5.70 9.97 10.82
CA SER A 26 -4.57 9.51 10.00
C SER A 26 -4.61 7.99 9.73
N THR A 27 -5.00 7.19 10.72
CA THR A 27 -5.13 5.74 10.55
C THR A 27 -6.34 5.37 9.69
N ALA A 28 -7.51 5.96 9.95
CA ALA A 28 -8.71 5.77 9.14
C ALA A 28 -8.45 6.19 7.68
N TYR A 29 -7.65 7.23 7.49
CA TYR A 29 -7.24 7.72 6.20
C TYR A 29 -6.38 6.73 5.40
N SER A 30 -5.33 6.23 6.05
CA SER A 30 -4.43 5.23 5.47
C SER A 30 -5.20 3.97 5.03
N ILE A 31 -6.18 3.53 5.83
CA ILE A 31 -7.03 2.37 5.51
C ILE A 31 -7.88 2.63 4.26
N LYS A 32 -8.54 3.80 4.17
CA LYS A 32 -9.34 4.16 3.00
C LYS A 32 -8.51 4.23 1.72
N CYS A 33 -7.34 4.87 1.77
CA CYS A 33 -6.43 4.98 0.63
C CYS A 33 -5.92 3.60 0.18
N LYS A 34 -5.51 2.75 1.12
CA LYS A 34 -5.08 1.37 0.83
C LYS A 34 -6.19 0.55 0.18
N HIS A 35 -7.43 0.69 0.66
CA HIS A 35 -8.57 0.01 0.10
C HIS A 35 -8.84 0.43 -1.36
N ARG A 36 -8.86 1.74 -1.63
CA ARG A 36 -9.04 2.28 -3.00
C ARG A 36 -7.92 1.83 -3.93
N ALA A 37 -6.68 1.93 -3.49
CA ALA A 37 -5.52 1.46 -4.26
C ALA A 37 -5.62 -0.04 -4.61
N LYS A 38 -6.09 -0.86 -3.67
CA LYS A 38 -6.32 -2.29 -3.90
C LYS A 38 -7.42 -2.53 -4.93
N MET A 39 -8.55 -1.82 -4.83
CA MET A 39 -9.66 -1.95 -5.78
C MET A 39 -9.25 -1.51 -7.19
N ALA A 40 -8.63 -0.34 -7.33
CA ALA A 40 -8.12 0.17 -8.60
C ALA A 40 -7.12 -0.80 -9.26
N TRP A 41 -6.26 -1.44 -8.46
CA TRP A 41 -5.38 -2.50 -8.96
C TRP A 41 -6.16 -3.73 -9.46
N MET A 42 -7.18 -4.19 -8.71
CA MET A 42 -7.98 -5.35 -9.13
C MET A 42 -8.74 -5.07 -10.43
N ASP A 43 -9.19 -3.84 -10.65
CA ASP A 43 -9.92 -3.44 -11.86
C ASP A 43 -9.01 -3.32 -13.09
N THR A 44 -7.73 -3.00 -12.90
CA THR A 44 -6.80 -2.69 -14.00
C THR A 44 -5.71 -3.74 -14.23
N ARG A 45 -5.48 -4.68 -13.31
CA ARG A 45 -4.39 -5.66 -13.39
C ARG A 45 -4.37 -6.47 -14.69
N ASP A 46 -5.55 -6.76 -15.25
CA ASP A 46 -5.68 -7.58 -16.46
C ASP A 46 -5.10 -6.85 -17.69
N LEU A 47 -5.03 -5.51 -17.66
CA LEU A 47 -4.38 -4.69 -18.68
C LEU A 47 -2.85 -4.83 -18.67
N TYR A 48 -2.28 -5.30 -17.56
CA TYR A 48 -0.84 -5.44 -17.32
C TYR A 48 -0.36 -6.90 -17.39
N GLY A 49 -1.14 -7.80 -18.01
CA GLY A 49 -0.82 -9.23 -18.09
C GLY A 49 0.52 -9.57 -18.79
N CYS A 50 1.09 -8.64 -19.56
CA CYS A 50 2.37 -8.81 -20.25
C CYS A 50 3.56 -8.12 -19.56
N VAL A 51 3.37 -7.55 -18.37
CA VAL A 51 4.43 -6.84 -17.65
C VAL A 51 5.37 -7.83 -16.96
N SER A 52 6.67 -7.57 -17.04
CA SER A 52 7.68 -8.32 -16.29
C SER A 52 7.49 -8.13 -14.78
N HIS A 53 7.53 -9.22 -14.01
CA HIS A 53 7.35 -9.21 -12.55
C HIS A 53 6.04 -8.54 -12.07
N PRO A 54 4.85 -9.07 -12.42
CA PRO A 54 3.55 -8.44 -12.14
C PRO A 54 3.29 -8.20 -10.64
N TYR A 55 3.87 -9.02 -9.76
CA TYR A 55 3.78 -8.80 -8.31
C TYR A 55 4.45 -7.50 -7.87
N ASN A 56 5.68 -7.25 -8.31
CA ASN A 56 6.43 -6.04 -7.95
C ASN A 56 5.81 -4.80 -8.58
N PHE A 57 5.33 -4.93 -9.82
CA PHE A 57 4.58 -3.89 -10.51
C PHE A 57 3.30 -3.52 -9.76
N GLY A 58 2.47 -4.51 -9.38
CA GLY A 58 1.23 -4.26 -8.65
C GLY A 58 1.43 -3.64 -7.26
N GLU A 59 2.52 -4.00 -6.59
CA GLU A 59 2.94 -3.34 -5.34
C GLU A 59 3.34 -1.87 -5.58
N GLY A 60 4.07 -1.60 -6.64
CA GLY A 60 4.40 -0.23 -7.08
C GLY A 60 3.14 0.57 -7.36
N PHE A 61 2.23 0.00 -8.15
CA PHE A 61 0.94 0.60 -8.49
C PHE A 61 0.16 1.02 -7.26
N ARG A 62 -0.01 0.12 -6.29
CA ARG A 62 -0.71 0.46 -5.04
C ARG A 62 -0.01 1.56 -4.25
N ALA A 63 1.33 1.55 -4.23
CA ALA A 63 2.11 2.58 -3.54
C ALA A 63 1.95 3.96 -4.18
N GLY A 64 2.08 4.07 -5.51
CA GLY A 64 1.89 5.34 -6.23
C GLY A 64 0.46 5.86 -6.18
N TYR A 65 -0.52 4.95 -6.24
CA TYR A 65 -1.93 5.31 -6.07
C TYR A 65 -2.19 5.87 -4.66
N MET A 66 -1.66 5.21 -3.64
CA MET A 66 -1.77 5.65 -2.25
C MET A 66 -1.08 6.99 -2.01
N ASP A 67 0.07 7.24 -2.63
CA ASP A 67 0.83 8.49 -2.53
C ASP A 67 0.00 9.70 -2.98
N VAL A 68 -0.58 9.62 -4.18
CA VAL A 68 -1.47 10.66 -4.72
C VAL A 68 -2.74 10.79 -3.89
N CYS A 69 -3.34 9.67 -3.48
CA CYS A 69 -4.51 9.70 -2.59
C CYS A 69 -4.21 10.43 -1.29
N MET A 70 -3.00 10.24 -0.73
CA MET A 70 -2.57 10.85 0.51
C MET A 70 -2.40 12.37 0.42
N GLY A 71 -2.41 12.94 -0.78
CA GLY A 71 -2.22 14.36 -1.02
C GLY A 71 -0.76 14.73 -1.29
N ASN A 72 0.09 13.76 -1.64
CA ASN A 72 1.41 14.08 -2.16
C ASN A 72 1.26 14.55 -3.61
N ASP A 73 1.45 15.86 -3.82
CA ASP A 73 1.12 16.57 -5.06
C ASP A 73 1.93 16.12 -6.28
N THR A 74 3.08 15.48 -6.08
CA THR A 74 4.02 15.25 -7.17
C THR A 74 3.68 14.04 -8.02
N GLY A 75 3.06 12.99 -7.45
CA GLY A 75 2.86 11.69 -8.13
C GLY A 75 4.15 11.12 -8.75
N CYS A 76 5.31 11.63 -8.34
CA CYS A 76 6.60 11.33 -8.92
C CYS A 76 7.13 10.06 -8.27
N THR A 77 7.63 9.14 -9.08
CA THR A 77 8.31 7.94 -8.58
C THR A 77 9.44 8.35 -7.64
N PRO A 78 9.51 7.79 -6.42
CA PRO A 78 10.55 8.16 -5.47
C PRO A 78 11.93 7.82 -6.05
N ALA A 79 12.90 8.68 -5.79
CA ALA A 79 14.27 8.53 -6.29
C ALA A 79 14.93 7.22 -5.80
N VAL A 80 14.47 6.69 -4.67
CA VAL A 80 14.98 5.46 -4.09
C VAL A 80 13.81 4.49 -3.85
N PRO A 81 13.89 3.24 -4.31
CA PRO A 81 12.84 2.25 -4.10
C PRO A 81 12.70 1.89 -2.61
N PRO A 82 11.61 1.21 -2.21
CA PRO A 82 11.42 0.77 -0.83
C PRO A 82 12.58 -0.09 -0.32
N ARG A 83 12.82 -0.04 1.00
CA ARG A 83 13.94 -0.72 1.68
C ARG A 83 14.06 -2.22 1.37
N ARG A 84 12.95 -2.89 1.02
CA ARG A 84 12.96 -4.31 0.62
C ARG A 84 13.81 -4.61 -0.62
N TYR A 85 14.05 -3.63 -1.48
CA TYR A 85 14.89 -3.75 -2.67
C TYR A 85 16.36 -3.41 -2.41
N TRP A 86 16.73 -3.06 -1.16
CA TRP A 86 18.10 -2.66 -0.83
C TRP A 86 18.94 -3.81 -0.31
N SER A 87 18.34 -4.98 -0.07
CA SER A 87 19.09 -6.16 0.34
C SER A 87 20.01 -6.64 -0.79
N SER A 88 21.11 -7.28 -0.42
CA SER A 88 22.12 -7.78 -1.36
C SER A 88 21.54 -8.71 -2.43
N CYS A 89 20.45 -9.42 -2.12
CA CYS A 89 19.74 -10.27 -3.08
C CYS A 89 19.11 -9.50 -4.27
N TYR A 90 18.93 -8.18 -4.18
CA TYR A 90 18.43 -7.34 -5.28
C TYR A 90 19.53 -6.60 -6.06
N LEU A 91 20.81 -6.83 -5.74
CA LEU A 91 21.94 -6.22 -6.47
C LEU A 91 22.23 -6.90 -7.81
N ASN A 92 21.65 -8.08 -8.06
CA ASN A 92 21.77 -8.78 -9.33
C ASN A 92 20.82 -8.19 -10.40
N CYS A 93 20.99 -8.60 -11.66
CA CYS A 93 20.20 -8.08 -12.79
C CYS A 93 18.69 -8.32 -12.61
N GLU A 94 18.29 -9.47 -12.06
CA GLU A 94 16.88 -9.79 -11.80
C GLU A 94 16.27 -8.89 -10.72
N GLY A 95 17.02 -8.64 -9.65
CA GLY A 95 16.64 -7.75 -8.57
C GLY A 95 16.45 -6.31 -9.04
N GLN A 96 17.35 -5.83 -9.90
CA GLN A 96 17.20 -4.54 -10.56
C GLN A 96 15.95 -4.50 -11.45
N ALA A 97 15.65 -5.57 -12.19
CA ALA A 97 14.43 -5.66 -12.98
C ALA A 97 13.15 -5.61 -12.12
N LYS A 98 13.14 -6.28 -10.95
CA LYS A 98 12.04 -6.19 -9.97
C LYS A 98 11.86 -4.79 -9.40
N ALA A 99 12.97 -4.10 -9.08
CA ALA A 99 12.93 -2.72 -8.59
C ALA A 99 12.43 -1.75 -9.66
N MET A 100 12.86 -1.91 -10.92
CA MET A 100 12.34 -1.14 -12.05
C MET A 100 10.86 -1.39 -12.30
N ALA A 101 10.41 -2.66 -12.28
CA ALA A 101 9.00 -2.99 -12.40
C ALA A 101 8.14 -2.33 -11.31
N TRP A 102 8.66 -2.26 -10.07
CA TRP A 102 8.00 -1.52 -8.99
C TRP A 102 7.93 -0.01 -9.29
N SER A 103 9.01 0.60 -9.76
CA SER A 103 9.05 2.02 -10.13
C SER A 103 8.10 2.35 -11.28
N ASP A 104 7.98 1.48 -12.29
CA ASP A 104 7.03 1.62 -13.39
C ASP A 104 5.59 1.51 -12.89
N GLY A 105 5.33 0.52 -12.03
CA GLY A 105 4.04 0.35 -11.37
C GLY A 105 3.64 1.60 -10.60
N PHE A 106 4.56 2.20 -9.85
CA PHE A 106 4.33 3.43 -9.08
C PHE A 106 3.82 4.57 -9.96
N ALA A 107 4.49 4.84 -11.08
CA ALA A 107 4.06 5.88 -12.01
C ALA A 107 2.65 5.62 -12.56
N HIS A 108 2.33 4.37 -12.91
CA HIS A 108 1.00 4.00 -13.39
C HIS A 108 -0.08 4.14 -12.32
N GLY A 109 0.22 3.77 -11.07
CA GLY A 109 -0.68 3.92 -9.94
C GLY A 109 -0.97 5.38 -9.62
N ALA A 110 0.05 6.23 -9.63
CA ALA A 110 -0.09 7.68 -9.42
C ALA A 110 -0.96 8.32 -10.52
N LEU A 111 -0.76 7.92 -11.77
CA LEU A 111 -1.59 8.38 -12.88
C LEU A 111 -3.04 7.91 -12.74
N ALA A 112 -3.27 6.64 -12.38
CA ALA A 112 -4.61 6.11 -12.14
C ALA A 112 -5.34 6.86 -11.03
N ALA A 113 -4.68 7.14 -9.90
CA ALA A 113 -5.24 7.94 -8.82
C ALA A 113 -5.59 9.37 -9.26
N SER A 114 -4.77 9.96 -10.15
CA SER A 114 -5.04 11.27 -10.73
C SER A 114 -6.28 11.24 -11.64
N CYS A 115 -6.43 10.20 -12.46
CA CYS A 115 -7.62 10.00 -13.30
C CYS A 115 -8.89 9.75 -12.49
N ASP A 116 -8.79 9.03 -11.37
CA ASP A 116 -9.90 8.81 -10.43
C ASP A 116 -10.26 10.06 -9.62
N GLY A 117 -9.47 11.14 -9.76
CA GLY A 117 -9.63 12.38 -9.01
C GLY A 117 -9.36 12.22 -7.51
N CYS A 118 -8.64 11.18 -7.08
CA CYS A 118 -8.40 10.89 -5.67
C CYS A 118 -7.37 11.83 -5.01
N GLY A 119 -6.67 12.66 -5.80
CA GLY A 119 -5.71 13.64 -5.29
C GLY A 119 -6.36 14.59 -4.28
N GLY A 120 -5.91 14.55 -3.02
CA GLY A 120 -6.38 15.44 -1.96
C GLY A 120 -7.83 15.25 -1.50
N GLN A 121 -8.65 14.41 -2.16
CA GLN A 121 -10.04 14.07 -1.74
C GLN A 121 -10.15 13.52 -0.33
N CYS A 122 -9.03 13.03 0.11
CA CYS A 122 -8.92 12.08 1.14
C CYS A 122 -8.38 12.84 2.40
N HIS A 123 -7.74 14.02 2.22
CA HIS A 123 -7.36 14.94 3.28
C HIS A 123 -8.61 15.60 3.88
N VAL A 124 -8.94 15.28 5.13
CA VAL A 124 -10.04 15.95 5.85
C VAL A 124 -9.62 17.40 6.10
N SER A 125 -10.32 18.35 5.48
CA SER A 125 -10.11 19.77 5.78
C SER A 125 -10.58 20.03 7.21
N MET A 126 -9.64 20.03 8.17
CA MET A 126 -9.92 20.26 9.59
C MET A 126 -10.53 21.65 9.88
N PHE A 127 -10.45 22.59 8.94
CA PHE A 127 -11.02 23.94 9.08
C PHE A 127 -12.47 24.06 8.53
N GLY A 128 -13.27 23.01 8.68
CA GLY A 128 -14.68 22.97 8.26
C GLY A 128 -15.67 23.77 9.10
N CYS A 129 -15.20 24.71 9.94
CA CYS A 129 -16.06 25.74 10.53
C CYS A 129 -15.45 27.13 10.27
N SER A 130 -15.46 27.54 9.00
CA SER A 130 -15.29 28.93 8.60
C SER A 130 -16.13 29.17 7.35
N THR A 131 -17.36 29.61 7.61
CA THR A 131 -18.07 30.70 6.92
C THR A 131 -17.75 30.90 5.43
N GLY A 132 -18.79 30.78 4.61
CA GLY A 132 -18.76 31.10 3.19
C GLY A 132 -18.03 32.40 2.85
N SER A 133 -17.00 32.28 2.02
CA SER A 133 -16.39 33.31 1.17
C SER A 133 -15.26 32.60 0.45
N GLY A 134 -15.40 32.21 -0.82
CA GLY A 134 -15.34 33.19 -1.91
C GLY A 134 -13.89 33.34 -2.38
N SER A 135 -13.34 32.29 -3.00
CA SER A 135 -12.16 32.31 -3.89
C SER A 135 -11.94 30.87 -4.34
N GLY A 136 -12.30 30.49 -5.55
CA GLY A 136 -11.55 30.87 -6.73
C GLY A 136 -10.64 29.72 -7.17
N GLY A 137 -11.19 28.52 -7.30
CA GLY A 137 -10.54 27.37 -7.93
C GLY A 137 -11.42 26.91 -9.07
N GLY A 138 -10.93 27.03 -10.29
CA GLY A 138 -11.69 26.92 -11.53
C GLY A 138 -12.61 25.70 -11.56
N GLY A 139 -13.87 25.96 -11.89
CA GLY A 139 -14.84 24.94 -12.24
C GLY A 139 -14.40 24.17 -13.48
N GLY A 140 -13.68 23.08 -13.26
CA GLY A 140 -13.65 21.95 -14.15
C GLY A 140 -14.70 20.94 -13.69
N THR A 141 -15.98 21.30 -13.76
CA THR A 141 -17.08 20.33 -13.67
C THR A 141 -17.19 19.58 -15.00
N GLY A 142 -16.08 19.02 -15.45
CA GLY A 142 -16.08 17.98 -16.48
C GLY A 142 -16.45 16.68 -15.78
N GLU A 143 -17.47 16.01 -16.29
CA GLU A 143 -17.82 14.64 -15.94
C GLU A 143 -16.60 13.71 -16.11
N PHE A 144 -15.75 13.59 -15.08
CA PHE A 144 -14.67 12.58 -15.06
C PHE A 144 -15.17 11.19 -14.67
N GLY A 145 -16.48 11.01 -14.53
CA GLY A 145 -17.12 9.79 -14.02
C GLY A 145 -17.03 8.53 -14.88
N THR A 146 -16.44 8.57 -16.07
CA THR A 146 -16.28 7.35 -16.91
C THR A 146 -14.99 7.32 -17.77
N ALA A 147 -14.04 8.22 -17.55
CA ALA A 147 -12.89 8.39 -18.45
C ALA A 147 -11.90 7.20 -18.48
N LEU A 148 -11.92 6.31 -17.48
CA LEU A 148 -11.12 5.08 -17.51
C LEU A 148 -11.62 4.04 -18.52
N LYS A 149 -12.86 4.14 -19.03
CA LYS A 149 -13.38 3.15 -20.01
C LYS A 149 -12.66 3.22 -21.37
N GLY A 150 -11.82 4.23 -21.58
CA GLY A 150 -10.99 4.40 -22.78
C GLY A 150 -9.50 4.59 -22.52
N TYR A 151 -9.04 4.64 -21.25
CA TYR A 151 -7.60 4.73 -20.98
C TYR A 151 -6.96 3.37 -21.23
N ARG A 152 -6.47 3.19 -22.46
CA ARG A 152 -5.53 2.11 -22.76
C ARG A 152 -4.18 2.59 -22.24
N PRO A 153 -3.59 1.96 -21.20
CA PRO A 153 -2.25 2.33 -20.78
C PRO A 153 -1.34 2.29 -22.00
N PRO A 154 -0.38 3.22 -22.14
CA PRO A 154 0.62 3.13 -23.18
C PRO A 154 1.16 1.71 -23.10
N GLN A 155 1.03 0.96 -24.19
CA GLN A 155 1.60 -0.38 -24.22
C GLN A 155 3.05 -0.18 -23.84
N ALA A 156 3.45 -0.76 -22.71
CA ALA A 156 4.83 -0.75 -22.32
C ALA A 156 5.57 -1.36 -23.49
N ASN A 157 6.15 -0.52 -24.34
CA ASN A 157 7.18 -0.91 -25.28
C ASN A 157 8.32 -1.28 -24.36
N ASN A 158 8.23 -2.48 -23.81
CA ASN A 158 9.14 -2.98 -22.81
C ASN A 158 10.50 -2.96 -23.51
N PRO A 159 11.40 -2.02 -23.17
CA PRO A 159 12.72 -1.97 -23.78
C PRO A 159 13.50 -3.24 -23.42
N TYR A 160 13.07 -3.93 -22.36
CA TYR A 160 13.55 -5.22 -21.91
C TYR A 160 12.72 -6.31 -22.60
N GLY A 161 12.95 -6.46 -23.90
CA GLY A 161 12.23 -7.38 -24.77
C GLY A 161 12.09 -8.78 -24.15
N ASN A 162 10.90 -9.35 -24.34
CA ASN A 162 10.55 -10.76 -24.29
C ASN A 162 11.59 -11.69 -23.63
N TYR A 163 11.83 -11.54 -22.33
CA TYR A 163 12.39 -12.63 -21.55
C TYR A 163 11.25 -13.64 -21.40
N ASN A 164 11.21 -14.58 -22.34
CA ASN A 164 10.55 -15.86 -22.11
C ASN A 164 11.14 -16.40 -20.80
N ASP A 165 10.39 -16.24 -19.73
CA ASP A 165 10.68 -16.84 -18.43
C ASP A 165 10.70 -18.36 -18.62
N PRO A 166 11.86 -19.03 -18.52
CA PRO A 166 11.93 -20.48 -18.59
C PRO A 166 11.38 -21.16 -17.31
N TYR A 167 10.93 -20.38 -16.32
CA TYR A 167 10.51 -20.86 -14.99
C TYR A 167 9.11 -20.36 -14.59
N GLY A 168 8.21 -20.19 -15.56
CA GLY A 168 6.80 -19.95 -15.30
C GLY A 168 6.14 -21.12 -14.53
N ASP A 169 5.52 -20.78 -13.40
CA ASP A 169 4.50 -21.54 -12.65
C ASP A 169 4.90 -22.79 -11.84
N GLY A 170 6.19 -23.08 -11.66
CA GLY A 170 6.65 -24.17 -10.79
C GLY A 170 7.12 -23.66 -9.44
N ASP A 171 6.38 -24.00 -8.37
CA ASP A 171 6.86 -24.13 -7.00
C ASP A 171 7.81 -23.02 -6.49
N TYR A 172 7.27 -22.13 -5.65
CA TYR A 172 8.12 -21.41 -4.70
C TYR A 172 8.90 -22.47 -3.90
N ASP A 173 10.14 -22.72 -4.30
CA ASP A 173 11.11 -23.40 -3.46
C ASP A 173 11.15 -22.58 -2.16
N PRO A 174 10.84 -23.19 -1.00
CA PRO A 174 10.92 -22.48 0.27
C PRO A 174 12.32 -21.87 0.35
N GLU A 175 12.42 -20.64 0.87
CA GLU A 175 13.71 -19.98 1.08
C GLU A 175 14.74 -21.00 1.56
N PRO A 176 15.95 -21.05 0.96
CA PRO A 176 16.99 -21.93 1.46
C PRO A 176 17.09 -21.65 2.96
N THR A 177 16.76 -22.67 3.74
CA THR A 177 16.86 -22.51 5.18
C THR A 177 18.32 -22.19 5.47
N LEU A 178 18.61 -21.43 6.53
CA LEU A 178 19.96 -21.05 6.92
C LEU A 178 20.95 -22.25 7.01
N ASN A 179 20.43 -23.48 6.97
CA ASN A 179 21.15 -24.75 6.98
C ASN A 179 21.72 -25.19 5.61
N ASP A 180 21.30 -24.60 4.48
CA ASP A 180 21.72 -25.01 3.14
C ASP A 180 22.92 -24.21 2.60
N LEU A 181 23.44 -23.26 3.39
CA LEU A 181 24.69 -22.60 3.08
C LEU A 181 25.85 -23.59 3.30
N PRO A 182 26.77 -23.77 2.33
CA PRO A 182 27.96 -24.59 2.55
C PRO A 182 28.68 -24.06 3.78
N LEU A 183 28.85 -24.93 4.79
CA LEU A 183 29.57 -24.59 6.01
C LEU A 183 30.88 -23.91 5.63
N ALA A 184 31.02 -22.65 6.03
CA ALA A 184 32.31 -21.99 5.97
C ALA A 184 33.33 -22.91 6.66
N PRO A 185 34.56 -23.06 6.10
CA PRO A 185 35.59 -23.83 6.78
C PRO A 185 35.74 -23.29 8.21
N PRO A 186 35.86 -24.19 9.20
CA PRO A 186 35.88 -23.79 10.60
C PRO A 186 37.00 -22.76 10.82
N PRO A 187 36.75 -21.68 11.59
CA PRO A 187 37.81 -20.75 11.96
C PRO A 187 38.91 -21.54 12.66
N GLU A 188 40.15 -21.42 12.19
CA GLU A 188 41.30 -22.05 12.81
C GLU A 188 41.34 -21.68 14.29
N SER A 189 41.32 -22.72 15.11
CA SER A 189 41.31 -22.69 16.56
C SER A 189 42.52 -21.93 17.10
N GLY A 190 42.25 -20.82 17.76
CA GLY A 190 43.29 -20.04 18.44
C GLY A 190 42.68 -18.99 19.35
N PHE A 191 41.88 -19.42 20.34
CA PHE A 191 41.62 -18.56 21.50
C PHE A 191 41.35 -19.43 22.74
N ASP A 192 42.41 -19.56 23.53
CA ASP A 192 42.36 -19.96 24.92
C ASP A 192 41.55 -18.91 25.72
N ASP A 193 40.45 -19.33 26.34
CA ASP A 193 40.31 -19.33 27.81
C ASP A 193 38.84 -19.58 28.22
N PRO A 194 38.58 -20.51 29.15
CA PRO A 194 37.26 -20.75 29.71
C PRO A 194 36.98 -19.76 30.85
N ASN A 195 35.90 -18.98 30.74
CA ASN A 195 35.31 -18.31 31.88
C ASN A 195 34.02 -19.06 32.28
N PRO A 196 33.89 -19.55 33.52
CA PRO A 196 32.69 -20.24 33.97
C PRO A 196 31.61 -19.20 34.24
N ILE A 197 30.59 -19.16 33.38
CA ILE A 197 29.41 -18.34 33.60
C ILE A 197 28.34 -19.24 34.22
N ASP A 198 28.06 -18.89 35.47
CA ASP A 198 26.99 -19.28 36.37
C ASP A 198 25.67 -19.68 35.67
N GLU A 199 25.29 -20.95 35.83
CA GLU A 199 24.01 -21.51 35.38
C GLU A 199 22.91 -21.13 36.38
N GLY A 200 22.11 -20.13 36.02
CA GLY A 200 20.92 -19.72 36.75
C GLY A 200 19.73 -19.52 35.81
N GLU A 201 19.33 -20.56 35.08
CA GLU A 201 18.10 -20.55 34.29
C GLU A 201 16.88 -20.76 35.19
N GLU A 202 16.17 -19.66 35.44
CA GLU A 202 14.87 -19.60 36.09
C GLU A 202 13.79 -20.09 35.11
N LEU A 203 13.25 -21.27 35.38
CA LEU A 203 12.11 -21.88 34.68
C LEU A 203 10.89 -20.93 34.70
N VAL A 204 10.59 -20.33 33.55
CA VAL A 204 9.32 -19.62 33.32
C VAL A 204 8.23 -20.66 33.05
N PRO A 205 7.13 -20.71 33.83
CA PRO A 205 6.05 -21.67 33.61
C PRO A 205 5.27 -21.34 32.34
N GLU A 206 5.11 -22.34 31.47
CA GLU A 206 4.26 -22.29 30.27
C GLU A 206 2.79 -22.04 30.66
N ALA A 207 2.20 -21.01 30.05
CA ALA A 207 0.77 -20.74 30.15
C ALA A 207 -0.01 -21.68 29.22
N PRO A 208 -1.16 -22.23 29.67
CA PRO A 208 -1.99 -23.10 28.84
C PRO A 208 -2.68 -22.31 27.71
N MET A 209 -2.51 -22.77 26.47
CA MET A 209 -3.26 -22.29 25.31
C MET A 209 -4.75 -22.65 25.46
N GLU A 210 -5.59 -21.65 25.71
CA GLU A 210 -7.04 -21.80 25.62
C GLU A 210 -7.47 -21.92 24.14
N THR A 211 -7.88 -23.13 23.79
CA THR A 211 -8.63 -23.48 22.60
C THR A 211 -10.08 -23.01 22.74
N GLY A 212 -10.59 -22.27 21.74
CA GLY A 212 -12.02 -22.28 21.44
C GLY A 212 -12.67 -20.90 21.33
N LEU A 213 -12.52 -20.26 20.16
CA LEU A 213 -13.52 -19.31 19.70
C LEU A 213 -14.39 -20.00 18.63
N PRO A 214 -15.72 -19.96 18.76
CA PRO A 214 -16.63 -20.57 17.79
C PRO A 214 -16.59 -19.78 16.47
N LEU A 215 -16.49 -20.53 15.37
CA LEU A 215 -16.66 -20.05 14.00
C LEU A 215 -18.08 -19.52 13.82
N GLU A 216 -18.31 -18.26 14.17
CA GLU A 216 -19.52 -17.56 13.77
C GLU A 216 -19.47 -17.32 12.26
N VAL A 217 -20.40 -18.01 11.60
CA VAL A 217 -20.71 -17.98 10.18
C VAL A 217 -20.96 -16.53 9.76
N TRP A 218 -19.98 -15.93 9.06
CA TRP A 218 -20.16 -14.70 8.31
C TRP A 218 -21.13 -14.94 7.16
N ARG A 219 -22.43 -14.83 7.44
CA ARG A 219 -23.49 -14.81 6.43
C ARG A 219 -23.38 -13.47 5.69
N GLN A 220 -22.88 -13.50 4.46
CA GLN A 220 -22.86 -12.31 3.60
C GLN A 220 -24.29 -11.87 3.28
N PRO A 221 -24.63 -10.58 3.37
CA PRO A 221 -25.90 -10.06 2.89
C PRO A 221 -25.94 -10.13 1.36
N GLU A 222 -27.01 -10.72 0.82
CA GLU A 222 -27.27 -10.78 -0.62
C GLU A 222 -27.30 -9.36 -1.20
N MET A 223 -26.40 -9.07 -2.15
CA MET A 223 -26.43 -7.82 -2.88
C MET A 223 -27.63 -7.80 -3.83
N PRO A 224 -28.43 -6.72 -3.85
CA PRO A 224 -29.52 -6.58 -4.81
C PRO A 224 -28.94 -6.49 -6.24
N SER A 225 -29.48 -7.33 -7.13
CA SER A 225 -29.15 -7.38 -8.55
C SER A 225 -29.28 -6.01 -9.21
N ALA A 226 -28.21 -5.55 -9.86
CA ALA A 226 -28.18 -4.28 -10.59
C ALA A 226 -29.23 -4.24 -11.73
N PRO A 227 -29.89 -3.10 -11.96
CA PRO A 227 -30.84 -2.94 -13.06
C PRO A 227 -30.11 -2.95 -14.41
N ARG A 228 -30.71 -3.69 -15.35
CA ARG A 228 -30.25 -3.89 -16.72
C ARG A 228 -30.47 -2.59 -17.51
N ALA A 229 -29.45 -1.74 -17.59
CA ALA A 229 -29.48 -0.54 -18.43
C ALA A 229 -29.41 -0.95 -19.92
N ALA A 230 -30.56 -1.03 -20.56
CA ALA A 230 -30.72 -1.14 -22.00
C ALA A 230 -31.59 0.04 -22.47
N GLU A 231 -30.97 1.19 -22.71
CA GLU A 231 -31.59 2.24 -23.53
C GLU A 231 -30.60 2.72 -24.58
N ALA A 232 -31.03 2.51 -25.83
CA ALA A 232 -30.34 2.81 -27.05
C ALA A 232 -30.38 4.33 -27.31
N TYR A 233 -29.21 4.95 -27.39
CA TYR A 233 -29.08 6.30 -27.95
C TYR A 233 -28.99 6.19 -29.48
N HIS A 234 -30.10 6.50 -30.16
CA HIS A 234 -30.11 6.85 -31.57
C HIS A 234 -29.54 8.27 -31.73
N ALA A 235 -28.41 8.41 -32.41
CA ALA A 235 -27.88 9.71 -32.82
C ALA A 235 -28.52 10.15 -34.16
N PRO A 236 -28.88 11.43 -34.32
CA PRO A 236 -29.31 11.97 -35.61
C PRO A 236 -28.11 12.23 -36.52
N VAL A 237 -28.21 11.75 -37.75
CA VAL A 237 -27.30 12.08 -38.87
C VAL A 237 -27.73 13.44 -39.41
N PHE A 238 -26.81 14.40 -39.45
CA PHE A 238 -26.90 15.63 -40.25
C PHE A 238 -25.84 15.61 -41.33
#